data_AF-A0A562U761-F1
#
_entry.id   AF-A0A562U761-F1
#
_cell.length_a   1.000
_cell.length_b   1.000
_cell.length_c   1.000
_cell.angle_alpha   90.00
_cell.angle_beta   90.00
_cell.angle_gamma   90.00
#
_symmetry.space_group_name_H-M   'P 1'
#
loop_
_entity.id
_entity.type
_entity.pdbx_description
1 polymer ?
#
loop_
_entity_poly.entity_id
_entity_poly.type
_entity_poly.pdbx_seq_one_letter_code
_entity_poly.pdbx_strand_id
1 'polypeptide(L)'
;MKYILEHPVTAVIGTEKYKCTVEWRHGKFIVDEPEAKGGNDLGPDPYTLLLSSLGTCTIATLRMYIDRKGWDVPQISVAVNMYQETKDEKTVTVIDRDVSFSSPVTDEQRERLIQIAKACPVSKILEGEIQIRTFAYSDGEDKDKHTYTNGEVTVAWKPELCKHAARCATQLSTVFNPAVKPWVNMDGATSQEIVDQVNKCPTGALSIEKK
;
A
#
# COMPACT_ATOMS: atom_id res chain seq x y z
N MET A 1 -11.46 -4.08 -9.72
CA MET A 1 -10.17 -3.62 -9.13
C MET A 1 -10.02 -4.31 -7.78
N LYS A 2 -8.90 -5.00 -7.50
CA LYS A 2 -8.64 -5.72 -6.25
C LYS A 2 -7.34 -5.20 -5.64
N TYR A 3 -7.38 -4.78 -4.38
CA TYR A 3 -6.18 -4.38 -3.64
C TYR A 3 -5.36 -5.62 -3.24
N ILE A 4 -4.04 -5.47 -3.14
CA ILE A 4 -3.13 -6.54 -2.70
C ILE A 4 -3.37 -6.87 -1.22
N LEU A 5 -3.66 -5.85 -0.41
CA LEU A 5 -4.00 -5.97 1.01
C LEU A 5 -5.50 -5.77 1.23
N GLU A 6 -6.06 -6.49 2.19
CA GLU A 6 -7.47 -6.36 2.60
C GLU A 6 -7.75 -5.02 3.29
N HIS A 7 -6.80 -4.56 4.12
CA HIS A 7 -6.83 -3.27 4.79
C HIS A 7 -5.63 -2.42 4.38
N PRO A 8 -5.77 -1.09 4.29
CA PRO A 8 -4.65 -0.21 3.98
C PRO A 8 -3.61 -0.21 5.10
N VAL A 9 -2.37 0.12 4.74
CA VAL A 9 -1.35 0.53 5.72
C VAL A 9 -1.61 2.00 6.03
N THR A 10 -1.67 2.35 7.30
CA THR A 10 -1.94 3.71 7.76
C THR A 10 -0.70 4.27 8.45
N ALA A 11 -0.29 5.48 8.06
CA ALA A 11 0.77 6.23 8.74
C ALA A 11 0.17 7.50 9.35
N VAL A 12 0.47 7.76 10.62
CA VAL A 12 0.01 8.95 11.34
C VAL A 12 1.21 9.64 11.99
N ILE A 13 1.23 10.96 11.90
CA ILE A 13 2.19 11.82 12.59
C ILE A 13 1.42 12.91 13.35
N GLY A 14 1.88 13.20 14.57
CA GLY A 14 1.37 14.30 15.39
C GLY A 14 2.21 15.57 15.20
N THR A 15 2.42 16.29 16.29
CA THR A 15 3.28 17.49 16.31
C THR A 15 4.74 17.19 16.65
N GLU A 16 5.04 15.98 17.13
CA GLU A 16 6.42 15.50 17.34
C GLU A 16 7.12 15.41 15.98
N LYS A 17 8.34 15.96 15.88
CA LYS A 17 9.05 16.05 14.60
C LYS A 17 9.40 14.66 14.08
N TYR A 18 9.02 14.40 12.82
CA TYR A 18 9.39 13.26 11.98
C TYR A 18 9.03 11.85 12.48
N LYS A 19 8.63 11.71 13.74
CA LYS A 19 8.15 10.46 14.30
C LYS A 19 6.74 10.14 13.88
N CYS A 20 6.61 9.12 13.05
CA CYS A 20 5.33 8.55 12.63
C CYS A 20 5.06 7.23 13.34
N THR A 21 3.78 6.87 13.47
CA THR A 21 3.37 5.49 13.75
C THR A 21 2.76 4.90 12.49
N VAL A 22 3.23 3.71 12.10
CA VAL A 22 2.68 2.95 10.98
C VAL A 22 1.95 1.73 11.52
N GLU A 23 0.72 1.51 11.05
CA GLU A 23 -0.12 0.39 11.42
C GLU A 23 -0.49 -0.46 10.19
N TRP A 24 -0.42 -1.78 10.32
CA TRP A 24 -0.85 -2.75 9.31
C TRP A 24 -1.55 -3.93 9.97
N ARG A 25 -2.70 -4.38 9.45
CA ARG A 25 -3.46 -5.53 9.98
C ARG A 25 -3.60 -5.51 11.51
N HIS A 26 -2.71 -6.20 12.23
CA HIS A 26 -2.69 -6.32 13.70
C HIS A 26 -1.39 -5.80 14.35
N GLY A 27 -0.48 -5.19 13.57
CA GLY A 27 0.82 -4.72 14.03
C GLY A 27 0.98 -3.21 13.89
N LYS A 28 1.92 -2.66 14.66
CA LYS A 28 2.36 -1.27 14.57
C LYS A 28 3.86 -1.13 14.83
N PHE A 29 4.50 -0.16 14.17
CA PHE A 29 5.89 0.24 14.45
C PHE A 29 6.08 1.75 14.32
N ILE A 30 7.18 2.24 14.88
CA ILE A 30 7.61 3.64 14.78
C ILE A 30 8.50 3.79 13.55
N VAL A 31 8.33 4.92 12.86
CA VAL A 31 9.21 5.40 11.79
C VAL A 31 9.71 6.75 12.25
N ASP A 32 11.02 6.99 12.18
CA ASP A 32 11.59 8.26 12.59
C ASP A 32 12.79 8.58 11.70
N GLU A 33 13.05 9.87 11.48
CA GLU A 33 14.26 10.28 10.79
C GLU A 33 15.45 10.25 11.77
N PRO A 34 16.69 10.09 11.28
CA PRO A 34 17.87 10.16 12.12
C PRO A 34 18.07 11.55 12.72
N GLU A 35 18.87 11.64 13.78
CA GLU A 35 19.21 12.92 14.45
C GLU A 35 19.75 13.98 13.48
N ALA A 36 20.55 13.56 12.49
CA ALA A 36 21.13 14.44 11.48
C ALA A 36 20.07 15.18 10.62
N LYS A 37 18.84 14.68 10.55
CA LYS A 37 17.69 15.30 9.88
C LYS A 37 16.66 15.86 10.84
N GLY A 38 16.93 15.79 12.15
CA GLY A 38 16.12 16.37 13.21
C GLY A 38 15.04 15.44 13.79
N GLY A 39 15.12 14.13 13.53
CA GLY A 39 14.36 13.13 14.28
C GLY A 39 15.17 12.58 15.46
N ASN A 40 14.75 11.46 16.04
CA ASN A 40 15.40 10.85 17.21
C ASN A 40 15.88 9.41 16.95
N ASP A 41 15.90 8.97 15.68
CA ASP A 41 16.38 7.64 15.28
C ASP A 41 15.68 6.47 16.02
N LEU A 42 14.39 6.65 16.37
CA LEU A 42 13.59 5.67 17.13
C LEU A 42 13.03 4.52 16.28
N GLY A 43 13.24 4.58 14.97
CA GLY A 43 12.75 3.61 13.99
C GLY A 43 13.39 3.86 12.63
N PRO A 44 13.18 2.97 11.65
CA PRO A 44 13.74 3.14 10.32
C PRO A 44 13.17 4.39 9.65
N ASP A 45 14.01 5.11 8.91
CA ASP A 45 13.58 6.18 8.03
C ASP A 45 12.85 5.61 6.77
N PRO A 46 12.18 6.46 5.96
CA PRO A 46 11.46 6.01 4.77
C PRO A 46 12.31 5.27 3.72
N TYR A 47 13.57 5.66 3.51
CA TYR A 47 14.47 4.96 2.59
C TYR A 47 14.86 3.60 3.15
N THR A 48 15.17 3.53 4.44
CA THR A 48 15.44 2.25 5.13
C THR A 48 14.25 1.30 5.00
N LEU A 49 13.01 1.78 5.12
CA LEU A 49 11.81 0.96 4.89
C LEU A 49 11.68 0.46 3.45
N LEU A 50 11.91 1.32 2.46
CA LEU A 50 11.84 0.95 1.04
C LEU A 50 12.86 -0.15 0.71
N LEU A 51 14.11 0.02 1.15
CA LEU A 51 15.18 -0.95 0.91
C LEU A 51 14.97 -2.24 1.70
N SER A 52 14.46 -2.14 2.94
CA SER A 52 14.09 -3.31 3.75
C SER A 52 12.99 -4.14 3.09
N SER A 53 12.01 -3.50 2.46
CA SER A 53 10.97 -4.18 1.69
C SER A 53 11.56 -5.00 0.53
N LEU A 54 12.51 -4.43 -0.22
CA LEU A 54 13.20 -5.13 -1.30
C LEU A 54 14.07 -6.28 -0.77
N GLY A 55 14.88 -6.03 0.26
CA GLY A 55 15.79 -7.02 0.85
C GLY A 55 15.04 -8.24 1.40
N THR A 56 14.01 -8.00 2.20
CA THR A 56 13.19 -9.07 2.81
C THR A 56 12.41 -9.87 1.76
N CYS A 57 11.82 -9.20 0.77
CA CYS A 57 11.14 -9.87 -0.34
C CYS A 57 12.09 -10.76 -1.15
N THR A 58 13.33 -10.29 -1.36
CA THR A 58 14.37 -11.05 -2.05
C THR A 58 14.76 -12.31 -1.27
N ILE A 59 15.10 -12.17 0.02
CA ILE A 59 15.52 -13.30 0.86
C ILE A 59 14.41 -14.37 0.95
N ALA A 60 13.16 -13.96 1.16
CA ALA A 60 12.03 -14.89 1.21
C ALA A 60 11.88 -15.67 -0.10
N THR A 61 12.02 -14.98 -1.25
CA THR A 61 11.92 -15.61 -2.57
C THR A 61 13.07 -16.59 -2.82
N LEU A 62 14.30 -16.22 -2.43
CA LEU A 62 15.48 -17.08 -2.54
C LEU A 62 15.36 -18.32 -1.64
N ARG A 63 14.98 -18.14 -0.37
CA ARG A 63 14.76 -19.24 0.57
C ARG A 63 13.75 -20.25 0.03
N MET A 64 12.58 -19.77 -0.40
CA MET A 64 11.56 -20.62 -1.03
C MET A 64 12.12 -21.44 -2.21
N TYR A 65 12.97 -20.85 -3.04
CA TYR A 65 13.57 -21.54 -4.19
C TYR A 65 14.63 -22.57 -3.79
N ILE A 66 15.51 -22.22 -2.86
CA ILE A 66 16.55 -23.10 -2.29
C ILE A 66 15.89 -24.34 -1.67
N ASP A 67 14.87 -24.13 -0.84
CA ASP A 67 14.16 -25.22 -0.16
C ASP A 67 13.47 -26.14 -1.17
N ARG A 68 12.84 -25.56 -2.21
CA ARG A 68 12.24 -26.34 -3.32
C ARG A 68 13.26 -27.19 -4.08
N LYS A 69 14.50 -26.73 -4.17
CA LYS A 69 15.59 -27.45 -4.85
C LYS A 69 16.36 -28.41 -3.94
N GLY A 70 16.10 -28.37 -2.62
CA GLY A 70 16.82 -29.18 -1.64
C GLY A 70 18.30 -28.81 -1.52
N TRP A 71 18.66 -27.54 -1.73
CA TRP A 71 20.04 -27.08 -1.62
C TRP A 71 20.40 -26.74 -0.16
N ASP A 72 21.58 -27.17 0.28
CA ASP A 72 22.09 -26.87 1.63
C ASP A 72 22.75 -25.48 1.69
N VAL A 73 21.89 -24.47 1.88
CA VAL A 73 22.29 -23.07 2.09
C VAL A 73 21.68 -22.59 3.41
N PRO A 74 22.40 -22.70 4.54
CA PRO A 74 21.83 -22.43 5.86
C PRO A 74 21.39 -20.98 6.05
N GLN A 75 22.20 -20.01 5.61
CA GLN A 75 21.92 -18.60 5.76
C GLN A 75 22.16 -17.84 4.45
N ILE A 76 21.27 -16.89 4.19
CA ILE A 76 21.31 -15.97 3.07
C ILE A 76 21.27 -14.57 3.67
N SER A 77 22.13 -13.68 3.20
CA SER A 77 22.13 -12.27 3.57
C SER A 77 22.03 -11.41 2.33
N VAL A 78 21.33 -10.28 2.46
CA VAL A 78 21.19 -9.30 1.39
C VAL A 78 21.49 -7.93 1.96
N ALA A 79 22.48 -7.25 1.38
CA ALA A 79 22.71 -5.82 1.62
C ALA A 79 22.10 -5.04 0.45
N VAL A 80 21.39 -3.95 0.76
CA VAL A 80 20.72 -3.13 -0.24
C VAL A 80 21.05 -1.67 0.05
N ASN A 81 21.40 -0.92 -0.99
CA ASN A 81 21.55 0.52 -0.91
C ASN A 81 21.07 1.17 -2.21
N MET A 82 20.85 2.48 -2.19
CA MET A 82 20.42 3.22 -3.38
C MET A 82 21.18 4.52 -3.55
N TYR A 83 21.32 4.93 -4.80
CA TYR A 83 21.82 6.25 -5.16
C TYR A 83 21.03 6.78 -6.36
N GLN A 84 21.19 8.07 -6.64
CA GLN A 84 20.58 8.72 -7.79
C GLN A 84 21.67 9.32 -8.66
N GLU A 85 21.52 9.14 -9.97
CA GLU A 85 22.40 9.71 -10.98
C GLU A 85 21.58 10.45 -12.04
N THR A 86 22.16 11.51 -12.61
CA THR A 86 21.52 12.24 -13.72
C THR A 86 22.05 11.68 -15.03
N LYS A 87 21.15 11.15 -15.86
CA LYS A 87 21.45 10.62 -17.19
C LYS A 87 20.45 11.20 -18.19
N ASP A 88 20.96 11.82 -19.25
CA ASP A 88 20.13 12.44 -20.30
C ASP A 88 19.07 13.41 -19.75
N GLU A 89 19.48 14.30 -18.84
CA GLU A 89 18.61 15.27 -18.12
C GLU A 89 17.52 14.64 -17.24
N LYS A 90 17.55 13.32 -17.05
CA LYS A 90 16.62 12.59 -16.18
C LYS A 90 17.34 12.06 -14.96
N THR A 91 16.70 12.18 -13.80
CA THR A 91 17.15 11.51 -12.58
C THR A 91 16.81 10.03 -12.68
N VAL A 92 17.83 9.18 -12.65
CA VAL A 92 17.73 7.73 -12.57
C VAL A 92 18.04 7.32 -11.14
N THR A 93 17.18 6.49 -10.55
CA THR A 93 17.46 5.87 -9.25
C THR A 93 18.05 4.49 -9.50
N VAL A 94 19.19 4.20 -8.89
CA VAL A 94 19.85 2.90 -8.94
C VAL A 94 19.82 2.29 -7.56
N ILE A 95 19.46 1.00 -7.48
CA ILE A 95 19.43 0.24 -6.23
C ILE A 95 20.38 -0.95 -6.40
N ASP A 96 21.44 -0.95 -5.61
CA ASP A 96 22.38 -2.06 -5.53
C ASP A 96 21.89 -3.10 -4.53
N ARG A 97 22.11 -4.37 -4.87
CA ARG A 97 21.69 -5.50 -4.06
C ARG A 97 22.75 -6.58 -4.09
N ASP A 98 23.47 -6.70 -2.98
CA ASP A 98 24.51 -7.70 -2.79
C ASP A 98 23.94 -8.91 -2.05
N VAL A 99 23.96 -10.08 -2.69
CA VAL A 99 23.49 -11.34 -2.10
C VAL A 99 24.68 -12.19 -1.70
N SER A 100 24.73 -12.60 -0.43
CA SER A 100 25.76 -13.48 0.11
C SER A 100 25.15 -14.73 0.76
N PHE A 101 25.95 -15.80 0.81
CA PHE A 101 25.57 -17.12 1.30
C PHE A 101 26.58 -17.58 2.33
N SER A 102 26.13 -18.23 3.40
CA SER A 102 27.02 -18.76 4.44
C SER A 102 27.77 -20.03 4.03
N SER A 103 27.34 -20.68 2.95
CA SER A 103 27.98 -21.85 2.36
C SER A 103 28.37 -21.58 0.90
N PRO A 104 29.40 -22.29 0.37
CA PRO A 104 29.72 -22.21 -1.05
C PRO A 104 28.52 -22.60 -1.91
N VAL A 105 28.25 -21.80 -2.94
CA VAL A 105 27.30 -22.12 -4.00
C VAL A 105 28.08 -22.31 -5.30
N THR A 106 27.65 -23.27 -6.11
CA THR A 106 28.24 -23.46 -7.45
C THR A 106 27.92 -22.27 -8.35
N ASP A 107 28.65 -22.10 -9.44
CA ASP A 107 28.40 -21.00 -10.38
C ASP A 107 26.99 -21.09 -11.00
N GLU A 108 26.53 -22.32 -11.28
CA GLU A 108 25.17 -22.56 -11.78
C GLU A 108 24.09 -22.20 -10.74
N GLN A 109 24.31 -22.55 -9.46
CA GLN A 109 23.44 -22.12 -8.38
C GLN A 109 23.42 -20.60 -8.25
N ARG A 110 24.59 -19.96 -8.29
CA ARG A 110 24.75 -18.50 -8.18
C ARG A 110 24.00 -17.79 -9.29
N GLU A 111 24.22 -18.17 -10.54
CA GLU A 111 23.56 -17.57 -11.69
C GLU A 111 22.03 -17.71 -11.57
N ARG A 112 21.58 -18.90 -11.16
CA ARG A 112 20.16 -19.14 -10.96
C ARG A 112 19.57 -18.31 -9.82
N LEU A 113 20.27 -18.19 -8.69
CA LEU A 113 19.82 -17.39 -7.55
C LEU A 113 19.73 -15.90 -7.91
N ILE A 114 20.66 -15.38 -8.71
CA ILE A 114 20.59 -14.02 -9.25
C ILE A 114 19.31 -13.81 -10.06
N GLN A 115 18.96 -14.75 -10.95
CA GLN A 115 17.72 -14.68 -11.73
C GLN A 115 16.47 -14.71 -10.82
N ILE A 116 16.46 -15.56 -9.80
CA ILE A 116 15.34 -15.66 -8.86
C ILE A 116 15.21 -14.40 -8.00
N ALA A 117 16.32 -13.78 -7.59
CA ALA A 117 16.30 -12.52 -6.85
C ALA A 117 15.59 -11.40 -7.64
N LYS A 118 15.81 -11.32 -8.96
CA LYS A 118 15.11 -10.36 -9.84
C LYS A 118 13.61 -10.66 -10.00
N ALA A 119 13.20 -11.89 -9.75
CA ALA A 119 11.80 -12.30 -9.90
C ALA A 119 10.93 -12.03 -8.65
N CYS A 120 11.50 -11.49 -7.56
CA CYS A 120 10.73 -11.23 -6.35
C CYS A 120 9.65 -10.15 -6.59
N PRO A 121 8.47 -10.24 -5.95
CA PRO A 121 7.38 -9.29 -6.16
C PRO A 121 7.77 -7.81 -6.06
N VAL A 122 8.63 -7.44 -5.11
CA VAL A 122 9.06 -6.03 -4.94
C VAL A 122 9.99 -5.58 -6.08
N SER A 123 10.92 -6.42 -6.54
CA SER A 123 11.72 -6.12 -7.74
C SER A 123 10.83 -5.87 -8.96
N LYS A 124 9.81 -6.71 -9.18
CA LYS A 124 8.86 -6.52 -10.29
C LYS A 124 8.07 -5.22 -10.20
N ILE A 125 7.75 -4.76 -8.99
CA ILE A 125 7.10 -3.47 -8.79
C ILE A 125 8.06 -2.35 -9.17
N LEU A 126 9.28 -2.34 -8.59
CA LEU A 126 10.27 -1.27 -8.78
C LEU A 126 10.78 -1.15 -10.22
N GLU A 127 10.86 -2.25 -10.95
CA GLU A 127 11.28 -2.30 -12.36
C GLU A 127 10.09 -2.13 -13.34
N GLY A 128 8.86 -2.02 -12.83
CA GLY A 128 7.65 -1.92 -13.61
C GLY A 128 7.10 -0.49 -13.76
N GLU A 129 5.95 -0.36 -14.42
CA GLU A 129 5.22 0.90 -14.52
C GLU A 129 4.36 1.13 -13.26
N ILE A 130 4.74 2.12 -12.44
CA ILE A 130 4.03 2.46 -11.20
C ILE A 130 3.31 3.81 -11.36
N GLN A 131 2.06 3.87 -10.91
CA GLN A 131 1.31 5.13 -10.78
C GLN A 131 0.87 5.36 -9.33
N ILE A 132 1.24 6.51 -8.76
CA ILE A 132 0.80 6.94 -7.44
C ILE A 132 -0.30 7.98 -7.61
N ARG A 133 -1.46 7.74 -6.99
CA ARG A 133 -2.61 8.66 -7.02
C ARG A 133 -2.83 9.24 -5.62
N THR A 134 -2.77 10.56 -5.51
CA THR A 134 -2.84 11.27 -4.23
C THR A 134 -4.18 11.97 -4.05
N PHE A 135 -4.75 11.88 -2.84
CA PHE A 135 -5.97 12.56 -2.48
C PHE A 135 -5.92 13.09 -1.03
N ALA A 136 -6.30 14.35 -0.79
CA ALA A 136 -6.37 14.97 0.55
C ALA A 136 -7.81 15.32 1.00
N TYR A 137 -8.10 15.22 2.30
CA TYR A 137 -9.41 15.50 2.92
C TYR A 137 -9.22 16.07 4.32
N SER A 138 -10.24 16.75 4.85
CA SER A 138 -10.32 17.22 6.23
C SER A 138 -11.56 16.66 6.90
N ASP A 139 -11.44 16.22 8.14
CA ASP A 139 -12.60 15.95 8.99
C ASP A 139 -13.22 17.30 9.39
N GLY A 140 -14.48 17.54 9.03
CA GLY A 140 -15.22 18.77 9.35
C GLY A 140 -16.72 18.50 9.48
N GLU A 141 -17.46 19.45 10.06
CA GLU A 141 -18.93 19.41 10.10
C GLU A 141 -19.48 19.55 8.67
N ASP A 142 -19.91 18.42 8.09
CA ASP A 142 -20.49 18.37 6.75
C ASP A 142 -21.84 19.10 6.72
N LYS A 143 -21.83 20.36 6.30
CA LYS A 143 -23.04 21.18 6.12
C LYS A 143 -24.00 20.60 5.07
N ASP A 144 -23.46 19.90 4.07
CA ASP A 144 -24.21 19.28 2.97
C ASP A 144 -24.14 17.74 3.02
N LYS A 145 -24.51 17.14 4.15
CA LYS A 145 -24.65 15.68 4.27
C LYS A 145 -26.04 15.23 3.81
N HIS A 146 -26.09 14.30 2.87
CA HIS A 146 -27.32 13.62 2.45
C HIS A 146 -27.36 12.19 2.98
N THR A 147 -28.53 11.70 3.39
CA THR A 147 -28.69 10.34 3.94
C THR A 147 -29.74 9.55 3.16
N TYR A 148 -29.48 8.27 2.93
CA TYR A 148 -30.36 7.33 2.24
C TYR A 148 -30.45 6.05 3.07
N THR A 149 -31.66 5.51 3.29
CA THR A 149 -31.86 4.31 4.12
C THR A 149 -32.83 3.32 3.47
N ASN A 150 -32.62 2.03 3.73
CA ASN A 150 -33.57 0.95 3.47
C ASN A 150 -34.16 0.36 4.78
N GLY A 151 -33.99 1.04 5.92
CA GLY A 151 -34.43 0.58 7.25
C GLY A 151 -33.40 -0.28 7.99
N GLU A 152 -32.56 -1.04 7.27
CA GLU A 152 -31.47 -1.83 7.83
C GLU A 152 -30.20 -1.00 7.98
N VAL A 153 -29.77 -0.33 6.91
CA VAL A 153 -28.56 0.49 6.86
C VAL A 153 -28.87 1.91 6.37
N THR A 154 -28.05 2.87 6.79
CA THR A 154 -28.12 4.27 6.35
C THR A 154 -26.79 4.68 5.72
N VAL A 155 -26.84 5.04 4.43
CA VAL A 155 -25.71 5.59 3.68
C VAL A 155 -25.73 7.10 3.81
N ALA A 156 -24.67 7.67 4.38
CA ALA A 156 -24.40 9.10 4.34
C ALA A 156 -23.50 9.43 3.15
N TRP A 157 -23.92 10.39 2.34
CA TRP A 157 -23.17 10.97 1.24
C TRP A 157 -22.79 12.42 1.54
N LYS A 158 -21.49 12.74 1.38
CA LYS A 158 -20.89 14.05 1.58
C LYS A 158 -20.30 14.51 0.24
N PRO A 159 -21.02 15.32 -0.56
CA PRO A 159 -20.62 15.71 -1.92
C PRO A 159 -19.25 16.38 -1.97
N GLU A 160 -18.93 17.23 -0.98
CA GLU A 160 -17.65 17.94 -0.93
C GLU A 160 -16.44 17.01 -0.82
N LEU A 161 -16.62 15.84 -0.20
CA LEU A 161 -15.57 14.83 -0.12
C LEU A 161 -15.49 13.97 -1.39
N CYS A 162 -16.47 14.06 -2.30
CA CYS A 162 -16.57 13.18 -3.45
C CYS A 162 -15.61 13.59 -4.58
N LYS A 163 -14.59 12.77 -4.84
CA LYS A 163 -13.62 13.02 -5.93
C LYS A 163 -13.92 12.27 -7.23
N HIS A 164 -15.14 11.76 -7.37
CA HIS A 164 -15.58 11.04 -8.57
C HIS A 164 -14.57 9.97 -9.02
N ALA A 165 -13.96 9.25 -8.07
CA ALA A 165 -13.19 8.04 -8.34
C ALA A 165 -14.05 6.94 -9.02
N ALA A 166 -15.36 7.21 -9.17
CA ALA A 166 -16.38 6.43 -9.85
C ALA A 166 -16.55 5.00 -9.32
N ARG A 167 -15.91 4.65 -8.19
CA ARG A 167 -15.96 3.29 -7.62
C ARG A 167 -17.39 2.86 -7.32
N CYS A 168 -18.16 3.72 -6.66
CA CYS A 168 -19.58 3.49 -6.39
C CYS A 168 -20.36 3.27 -7.70
N ALA A 169 -20.31 4.25 -8.61
CA ALA A 169 -21.10 4.24 -9.84
C ALA A 169 -20.70 3.16 -10.86
N THR A 170 -19.44 2.70 -10.86
CA THR A 170 -18.96 1.69 -11.81
C THR A 170 -19.02 0.27 -11.27
N GLN A 171 -19.05 0.09 -9.94
CA GLN A 171 -19.01 -1.24 -9.32
C GLN A 171 -20.36 -1.67 -8.72
N LEU A 172 -21.26 -0.73 -8.43
CA LEU A 172 -22.62 -1.03 -7.95
C LEU A 172 -23.60 0.00 -8.51
N SER A 173 -23.71 0.07 -9.84
CA SER A 173 -24.53 1.05 -10.57
C SER A 173 -26.03 0.90 -10.32
N THR A 174 -26.50 -0.26 -9.85
CA THR A 174 -27.89 -0.49 -9.44
C THR A 174 -28.26 0.32 -8.20
N VAL A 175 -27.27 0.63 -7.35
CA VAL A 175 -27.42 1.47 -6.15
C VAL A 175 -26.95 2.90 -6.41
N PHE A 176 -25.77 3.09 -7.01
CA PHE A 176 -25.19 4.42 -7.21
C PHE A 176 -25.21 4.80 -8.69
N ASN A 177 -26.13 5.66 -9.09
CA ASN A 177 -26.29 6.08 -10.48
C ASN A 177 -26.36 7.61 -10.63
N PRO A 178 -25.25 8.29 -11.00
CA PRO A 178 -25.21 9.74 -11.17
C PRO A 178 -26.17 10.30 -12.24
N ALA A 179 -26.70 9.46 -13.13
CA ALA A 179 -27.64 9.89 -14.18
C ALA A 179 -29.10 10.00 -13.70
N VAL A 180 -29.41 9.53 -12.49
CA VAL A 180 -30.79 9.48 -11.96
C VAL A 180 -30.87 10.28 -10.66
N LYS A 181 -32.07 10.81 -10.34
CA LYS A 181 -32.35 11.50 -9.08
C LYS A 181 -33.49 10.80 -8.33
N PRO A 182 -33.31 10.38 -7.06
CA PRO A 182 -32.05 10.40 -6.31
C PRO A 182 -31.00 9.46 -6.93
N TRP A 183 -29.72 9.83 -6.84
CA TRP A 183 -28.63 9.04 -7.43
C TRP A 183 -28.24 7.82 -6.60
N VAL A 184 -28.79 7.69 -5.38
CA VAL A 184 -28.63 6.54 -4.49
C VAL A 184 -29.97 5.83 -4.38
N ASN A 185 -30.03 4.60 -4.87
CA ASN A 185 -31.17 3.69 -4.81
C ASN A 185 -30.88 2.56 -3.80
N MET A 186 -31.42 2.69 -2.59
CA MET A 186 -31.14 1.76 -1.49
C MET A 186 -31.78 0.36 -1.65
N ASP A 187 -32.68 0.20 -2.63
CA ASP A 187 -33.29 -1.09 -2.98
C ASP A 187 -32.53 -1.81 -4.13
N GLY A 188 -31.46 -1.20 -4.63
CA GLY A 188 -30.71 -1.70 -5.79
C GLY A 188 -29.78 -2.87 -5.53
N ALA A 189 -29.55 -3.23 -4.25
CA ALA A 189 -28.71 -4.35 -3.81
C ALA A 189 -29.02 -4.70 -2.35
N THR A 190 -28.43 -5.78 -1.83
CA THR A 190 -28.54 -6.13 -0.41
C THR A 190 -27.80 -5.14 0.47
N SER A 191 -28.23 -5.00 1.74
CA SER A 191 -27.56 -4.12 2.72
C SER A 191 -26.07 -4.42 2.85
N GLN A 192 -25.67 -5.70 2.83
CA GLN A 192 -24.26 -6.09 2.91
C GLN A 192 -23.46 -5.59 1.69
N GLU A 193 -23.97 -5.76 0.47
CA GLU A 193 -23.31 -5.27 -0.74
C GLU A 193 -23.18 -3.74 -0.75
N ILE A 194 -24.18 -3.03 -0.22
CA ILE A 194 -24.13 -1.57 -0.06
C ILE A 194 -23.02 -1.19 0.93
N VAL A 195 -22.95 -1.83 2.10
CA VAL A 195 -21.89 -1.58 3.10
C VAL A 195 -20.51 -1.84 2.49
N ASP A 196 -20.32 -2.98 1.83
CA ASP A 196 -19.06 -3.35 1.20
C ASP A 196 -18.65 -2.35 0.11
N GLN A 197 -19.62 -1.82 -0.63
CA GLN A 197 -19.36 -0.82 -1.66
C GLN A 197 -19.04 0.56 -1.07
N VAL A 198 -19.75 0.98 -0.03
CA VAL A 198 -19.52 2.24 0.68
C VAL A 198 -18.13 2.24 1.32
N ASN A 199 -17.71 1.12 1.92
CA ASN A 199 -16.37 0.96 2.51
C ASN A 199 -15.23 1.08 1.49
N LYS A 200 -15.51 0.95 0.18
CA LYS A 200 -14.52 1.17 -0.89
C LYS A 200 -14.37 2.64 -1.27
N CYS A 201 -15.18 3.54 -0.71
CA CYS A 201 -15.07 4.97 -0.94
C CYS A 201 -13.74 5.49 -0.36
N PRO A 202 -12.79 5.95 -1.21
CA PRO A 202 -11.46 6.33 -0.74
C PRO A 202 -11.45 7.62 0.08
N THR A 203 -12.54 8.36 0.03
CA THR A 203 -12.62 9.74 0.49
C THR A 203 -13.45 9.90 1.75
N GLY A 204 -14.17 8.85 2.16
CA GLY A 204 -15.24 8.98 3.16
C GLY A 204 -16.47 9.75 2.67
N ALA A 205 -16.54 10.13 1.38
CA ALA A 205 -17.72 10.77 0.80
C ALA A 205 -18.95 9.88 0.87
N LEU A 206 -18.78 8.57 0.97
CA LEU A 206 -19.82 7.63 1.33
C LEU A 206 -19.39 6.99 2.63
N SER A 207 -20.29 6.92 3.60
CA SER A 207 -20.08 6.27 4.89
C SER A 207 -21.37 5.62 5.39
N ILE A 208 -21.25 4.62 6.26
CA ILE A 208 -22.39 4.00 6.93
C ILE A 208 -22.58 4.68 8.28
N GLU A 209 -23.78 5.20 8.53
CA GLU A 209 -24.12 5.74 9.85
C GLU A 209 -24.32 4.59 10.84
N LYS A 210 -23.64 4.68 11.99
CA LYS A 210 -23.87 3.75 13.10
C LYS A 210 -25.16 4.16 13.81
N LYS A 211 -26.08 3.23 13.99
CA LYS A 211 -27.24 3.39 14.89
C LYS A 211 -26.76 3.52 16.34
#